data_AF-A0A9W7B4X2-F1
#
_entry.id   AF-A0A9W7B4X2-F1
#
_cell.length_a   1.000
_cell.length_b   1.000
_cell.length_c   1.000
_cell.angle_alpha   90.00
_cell.angle_beta   90.00
_cell.angle_gamma   90.00
#
_symmetry.space_group_name_H-M   'P 1'
#
loop_
_entity.id
_entity.type
_entity.pdbx_description
1 polymer ?
#
loop_
_entity_poly.entity_id
_entity_poly.type
_entity_poly.pdbx_seq_one_letter_code
_entity_poly.pdbx_strand_id
1 'polypeptide(L)'
;MSSKFALITGANRGLGFECVKTILRQTDPYHVLLCSRSVAAGEKAVASLPSSLSAPSRVSVIELDVTSPASITAAVASVKSLAPSLSVLVNNAGILEGEQTLSTNFDAVLAVTQAFMPLLADGSCITTTSSSCGTRFLASLPP
;
A
#
# COMPACT_ATOMS: atom_id res chain seq x y z
N MET A 1 -13.98 -14.93 13.86
CA MET A 1 -12.61 -14.66 13.35
C MET A 1 -12.45 -13.15 13.25
N SER A 2 -11.34 -12.58 13.73
CA SER A 2 -11.10 -11.13 13.67
C SER A 2 -10.83 -10.69 12.22
N SER A 3 -11.32 -9.51 11.83
CA SER A 3 -11.00 -8.91 10.52
C SER A 3 -9.50 -8.70 10.37
N LYS A 4 -8.93 -9.10 9.23
CA LYS A 4 -7.50 -8.91 8.93
C LYS A 4 -7.34 -7.62 8.15
N PHE A 5 -6.35 -6.79 8.47
CA PHE A 5 -6.13 -5.53 7.76
C PHE A 5 -4.96 -5.65 6.78
N ALA A 6 -5.18 -5.16 5.55
CA ALA A 6 -4.17 -5.11 4.50
C ALA A 6 -3.98 -3.65 4.07
N LEU A 7 -2.77 -3.11 4.27
CA LEU A 7 -2.41 -1.75 3.85
C LEU A 7 -1.67 -1.79 2.53
N ILE A 8 -2.11 -0.99 1.54
CA ILE A 8 -1.52 -0.97 0.20
C ILE A 8 -1.19 0.47 -0.19
N THR A 9 0.10 0.76 -0.39
CA THR A 9 0.57 2.09 -0.82
C THR A 9 0.34 2.32 -2.31
N GLY A 10 0.02 3.57 -2.71
CA GLY A 10 -0.20 3.92 -4.11
C GLY A 10 -1.36 3.14 -4.76
N ALA A 11 -2.41 2.87 -4.00
CA ALA A 11 -3.46 1.92 -4.36
C ALA A 11 -4.67 2.54 -5.08
N ASN A 12 -4.63 3.84 -5.39
CA ASN A 12 -5.69 4.53 -6.12
C ASN A 12 -5.69 4.27 -7.64
N ARG A 13 -4.67 3.57 -8.16
CA ARG A 13 -4.53 3.23 -9.60
C ARG A 13 -3.59 2.04 -9.81
N GLY A 14 -3.52 1.56 -11.05
CA GLY A 14 -2.50 0.59 -11.50
C GLY A 14 -2.52 -0.71 -10.70
N LEU A 15 -1.33 -1.29 -10.47
CA LEU A 15 -1.17 -2.57 -9.78
C LEU A 15 -1.73 -2.53 -8.35
N GLY A 16 -1.53 -1.44 -7.61
CA GLY A 16 -2.08 -1.30 -6.26
C GLY A 16 -3.61 -1.39 -6.23
N PHE A 17 -4.31 -0.80 -7.21
CA PHE A 17 -5.76 -0.91 -7.31
C PHE A 17 -6.22 -2.31 -7.74
N GLU A 18 -5.46 -3.00 -8.59
CA GLU A 18 -5.72 -4.42 -8.88
C GLU A 18 -5.49 -5.32 -7.66
N CYS A 19 -4.50 -5.01 -6.81
CA CYS A 19 -4.30 -5.69 -5.53
C CYS A 19 -5.53 -5.50 -4.63
N VAL A 20 -6.07 -4.28 -4.50
CA VAL A 20 -7.32 -4.01 -3.76
C VAL A 20 -8.44 -4.92 -4.27
N LYS A 21 -8.71 -4.92 -5.58
CA LYS A 21 -9.76 -5.75 -6.19
C LYS A 21 -9.53 -7.25 -5.98
N THR A 22 -8.29 -7.70 -6.03
CA THR A 22 -7.94 -9.11 -5.86
C THR A 22 -8.14 -9.58 -4.43
N ILE A 23 -7.79 -8.76 -3.44
CA ILE A 23 -8.05 -9.05 -2.03
C ILE A 23 -9.56 -9.07 -1.76
N LEU A 24 -10.31 -8.11 -2.31
CA LEU A 24 -11.77 -8.06 -2.13
C LEU A 24 -12.51 -9.25 -2.77
N ARG A 25 -11.91 -9.92 -3.76
CA ARG A 25 -12.45 -11.15 -4.36
C ARG A 25 -12.22 -12.40 -3.51
N GLN A 26 -11.30 -12.36 -2.55
CA GLN A 26 -11.03 -13.50 -1.69
C GLN A 26 -12.18 -13.70 -0.70
N THR A 27 -12.41 -14.95 -0.31
CA THR A 27 -13.37 -15.31 0.75
C THR A 27 -12.90 -14.86 2.13
N ASP A 28 -11.59 -14.63 2.29
CA ASP A 28 -11.00 -14.18 3.54
C ASP A 28 -11.49 -12.77 3.92
N PRO A 29 -11.73 -12.50 5.22
CA PRO A 29 -12.31 -11.25 5.69
C PRO A 29 -11.25 -10.14 5.85
N TYR A 30 -10.51 -9.84 4.77
CA TYR A 30 -9.61 -8.70 4.73
C TYR A 30 -10.37 -7.37 4.62
N HIS A 31 -10.00 -6.40 5.46
CA HIS A 31 -10.32 -4.98 5.30
C HIS A 31 -9.12 -4.28 4.67
N VAL A 32 -9.34 -3.58 3.56
CA VAL A 32 -8.27 -2.95 2.77
C VAL A 32 -8.14 -1.49 3.16
N LEU A 33 -6.93 -1.10 3.55
CA LEU A 33 -6.54 0.29 3.76
C LEU A 33 -5.87 0.77 2.47
N LEU A 34 -6.65 1.45 1.63
CA LEU A 34 -6.24 1.96 0.32
C LEU A 34 -5.51 3.29 0.53
N CYS A 35 -4.19 3.29 0.39
CA CYS A 35 -3.40 4.49 0.56
C CYS A 35 -3.24 5.27 -0.75
N SER A 36 -3.41 6.59 -0.67
CA SER A 36 -3.28 7.54 -1.78
C SER A 36 -2.73 8.86 -1.27
N ARG A 37 -1.96 9.58 -2.09
CA ARG A 37 -1.51 10.96 -1.78
C ARG A 37 -2.67 11.96 -1.67
N SER A 38 -3.80 11.65 -2.29
CA SER A 38 -5.01 12.46 -2.24
C SER A 38 -6.16 11.57 -1.82
N VAL A 39 -6.85 11.98 -0.74
CA VAL A 39 -8.07 11.32 -0.27
C VAL A 39 -9.11 11.27 -1.38
N ALA A 40 -9.35 12.39 -2.07
CA ALA A 40 -10.29 12.46 -3.19
C ALA A 40 -9.97 11.47 -4.32
N ALA A 41 -8.69 11.28 -4.66
CA ALA A 41 -8.28 10.29 -5.65
C ALA A 41 -8.50 8.84 -5.15
N GLY A 42 -8.31 8.59 -3.86
CA GLY A 42 -8.61 7.30 -3.23
C GLY A 42 -10.10 7.01 -3.19
N GLU A 43 -10.92 7.98 -2.79
CA GLU A 43 -12.38 7.87 -2.75
C GLU A 43 -12.96 7.62 -4.15
N LYS A 44 -12.44 8.34 -5.17
CA LYS A 44 -12.79 8.08 -6.56
C LYS A 44 -12.45 6.65 -6.99
N ALA A 45 -11.29 6.12 -6.57
CA ALA A 45 -10.91 4.74 -6.84
C ALA A 45 -11.88 3.75 -6.17
N VAL A 46 -12.21 3.95 -4.90
CA VAL A 46 -13.20 3.13 -4.17
C VAL A 46 -14.57 3.18 -4.86
N ALA A 47 -15.03 4.37 -5.26
CA ALA A 47 -16.31 4.54 -5.95
C ALA A 47 -16.35 3.86 -7.34
N SER A 48 -15.19 3.64 -7.97
CA SER A 48 -15.07 2.91 -9.24
C SER A 48 -14.95 1.39 -9.09
N LEU A 49 -14.96 0.86 -7.87
CA LEU A 49 -14.96 -0.58 -7.66
C LEU A 49 -16.23 -1.20 -8.25
N PRO A 50 -16.11 -2.37 -8.94
CA PRO A 50 -17.28 -3.08 -9.45
C PRO A 50 -18.28 -3.38 -8.34
N SER A 51 -19.57 -3.20 -8.63
CA SER A 51 -20.67 -3.51 -7.71
C SER A 51 -20.63 -4.96 -7.22
N SER A 52 -20.16 -5.89 -8.05
CA SER A 52 -19.99 -7.30 -7.69
C SER A 52 -19.01 -7.55 -6.54
N LEU A 53 -18.12 -6.60 -6.26
CA LEU A 53 -17.20 -6.69 -5.12
C LEU A 53 -17.86 -6.27 -3.81
N SER A 54 -19.13 -5.81 -3.82
CA SER A 54 -20.07 -5.59 -2.69
C SER A 54 -19.44 -5.36 -1.33
N ALA A 55 -18.41 -4.52 -1.29
CA ALA A 55 -17.63 -4.27 -0.09
C ALA A 55 -16.93 -2.90 -0.07
N PRO A 56 -17.55 -1.77 -0.52
CA PRO A 56 -17.04 -0.45 -0.14
C PRO A 56 -16.83 -0.34 1.37
N SER A 57 -17.68 -1.01 2.17
CA SER A 57 -17.56 -1.11 3.62
C SER A 57 -16.28 -1.82 4.11
N ARG A 58 -15.60 -2.60 3.26
CA ARG A 58 -14.33 -3.27 3.57
C ARG A 58 -13.12 -2.50 3.03
N VAL A 59 -13.31 -1.25 2.59
CA VAL A 59 -12.21 -0.40 2.12
C VAL A 59 -12.25 0.94 2.86
N SER A 60 -11.12 1.33 3.43
CA SER A 60 -10.93 2.68 3.98
C SER A 60 -9.81 3.37 3.23
N VAL A 61 -10.03 4.63 2.87
CA VAL A 61 -9.02 5.46 2.21
C VAL A 61 -8.14 6.08 3.29
N ILE A 62 -6.82 5.94 3.13
CA ILE A 62 -5.82 6.55 4.01
C ILE A 62 -4.99 7.51 3.17
N GLU A 63 -4.89 8.77 3.62
CA GLU A 63 -3.95 9.70 3.00
C GLU A 63 -2.52 9.30 3.35
N LEU A 64 -1.69 9.08 2.33
CA LEU A 64 -0.29 8.74 2.51
C LEU A 64 0.52 9.19 1.30
N ASP A 65 1.40 10.15 1.54
CA ASP A 65 2.57 10.42 0.72
C ASP A 65 3.78 9.72 1.34
N VAL A 66 4.23 8.67 0.66
CA VAL A 66 5.35 7.84 1.11
C VAL A 66 6.70 8.60 1.12
N THR A 67 6.77 9.76 0.48
CA THR A 67 7.97 10.61 0.49
C THR A 67 7.97 11.66 1.60
N SER A 68 6.87 11.80 2.35
CA SER A 68 6.71 12.79 3.41
C SER A 68 6.70 12.12 4.79
N PRO A 69 7.73 12.32 5.64
CA PRO A 69 7.77 11.76 6.99
C PRO A 69 6.57 12.18 7.86
N ALA A 70 6.09 13.41 7.69
CA ALA A 70 4.90 13.92 8.38
C ALA A 70 3.64 13.17 7.91
N SER A 71 3.52 12.91 6.60
CA SER A 71 2.40 12.13 6.06
C SER A 71 2.44 10.67 6.54
N ILE A 72 3.61 10.04 6.57
CA ILE A 72 3.78 8.69 7.11
C ILE A 72 3.33 8.63 8.58
N THR A 73 3.78 9.60 9.39
CA THR A 73 3.43 9.67 10.82
C THR A 73 1.92 9.83 11.01
N ALA A 74 1.28 10.72 10.25
CA ALA A 74 -0.16 10.91 10.28
C ALA A 74 -0.91 9.64 9.84
N ALA A 75 -0.46 8.99 8.78
CA ALA A 75 -1.05 7.73 8.30
C ALA A 75 -0.96 6.61 9.34
N VAL A 76 0.18 6.47 10.03
CA VAL A 76 0.32 5.48 11.13
C VAL A 76 -0.70 5.76 12.23
N ALA A 77 -0.89 7.02 12.62
CA ALA A 77 -1.88 7.39 13.63
C ALA A 77 -3.32 7.07 13.17
N SER A 78 -3.67 7.40 11.92
CA SER A 78 -4.98 7.08 11.33
C SER A 78 -5.22 5.57 11.21
N VAL A 79 -4.19 4.81 10.85
CA VAL A 79 -4.31 3.35 10.72
C VAL A 79 -4.45 2.70 12.09
N LYS A 80 -3.70 3.18 13.09
CA LYS A 80 -3.77 2.65 14.47
C LYS A 80 -5.16 2.81 15.09
N SER A 81 -5.92 3.84 14.73
CA SER A 81 -7.30 4.02 15.23
C SER A 81 -8.31 3.10 14.54
N LEU A 82 -8.03 2.65 13.32
CA LEU A 82 -8.92 1.80 12.52
C LEU A 82 -8.59 0.31 12.65
N ALA A 83 -7.31 -0.01 12.72
CA ALA A 83 -6.75 -1.36 12.65
C ALA A 83 -5.82 -1.59 13.84
N PRO A 84 -6.25 -2.37 14.86
CA PRO A 84 -5.40 -2.71 16.00
C PRO A 84 -4.12 -3.45 15.60
N SER A 85 -4.17 -4.19 14.48
CA SER A 85 -3.01 -4.85 13.88
C SER A 85 -3.16 -5.00 12.36
N LEU A 86 -2.04 -4.99 11.66
CA LEU A 86 -1.92 -5.22 10.22
C LEU A 86 -1.43 -6.65 9.97
N SER A 87 -2.11 -7.34 9.06
CA SER A 87 -1.70 -8.67 8.59
C SER A 87 -0.87 -8.59 7.31
N VAL A 88 -1.07 -7.55 6.50
CA VAL A 88 -0.37 -7.37 5.23
C VAL A 88 0.02 -5.91 5.04
N LEU A 89 1.27 -5.67 4.65
CA LEU A 89 1.76 -4.40 4.13
C LEU A 89 2.25 -4.59 2.69
N VAL A 90 1.66 -3.86 1.74
CA VAL A 90 2.07 -3.84 0.34
C VAL A 90 2.69 -2.48 0.00
N ASN A 91 4.01 -2.46 -0.11
CA ASN A 91 4.78 -1.33 -0.60
C ASN A 91 4.71 -1.28 -2.14
N ASN A 92 3.65 -0.67 -2.67
CA ASN A 92 3.40 -0.60 -4.11
C ASN A 92 3.59 0.81 -4.69
N ALA A 93 3.56 1.88 -3.89
CA ALA A 93 3.81 3.23 -4.36
C ALA A 93 5.18 3.32 -5.06
N GLY A 94 5.18 3.88 -6.28
CA GLY A 94 6.38 4.03 -7.07
C GLY A 94 6.16 4.91 -8.29
N ILE A 95 7.26 5.42 -8.84
CA ILE A 95 7.31 6.23 -10.07
C ILE A 95 8.32 5.63 -11.05
N LEU A 96 8.13 5.86 -12.35
CA LEU A 96 9.02 5.31 -13.38
C LEU A 96 10.29 6.14 -13.53
N GLU A 97 10.15 7.46 -13.62
CA GLU A 97 11.22 8.41 -13.98
C GLU A 97 11.05 9.71 -13.20
N GLY A 98 12.17 10.41 -12.97
CA GLY A 98 12.24 11.68 -12.25
C GLY A 98 13.35 11.72 -11.21
N GLU A 99 13.68 12.91 -10.72
CA GLU A 99 14.71 13.10 -9.68
C GLU A 99 14.36 12.39 -8.36
N GLN A 100 13.07 12.13 -8.14
CA GLN A 100 12.53 11.50 -6.93
C GLN A 100 12.45 9.97 -7.02
N THR A 101 12.98 9.35 -8.08
CA THR A 101 12.83 7.90 -8.29
C THR A 101 13.44 7.09 -7.15
N LEU A 102 14.66 7.43 -6.70
CA LEU A 102 15.28 6.73 -5.57
C LEU A 102 14.54 6.99 -4.25
N SER A 103 14.19 8.24 -3.98
CA SER A 103 13.49 8.59 -2.74
C SER A 103 12.12 7.92 -2.64
N THR A 104 11.40 7.79 -3.76
CA THR A 104 10.08 7.16 -3.80
C THR A 104 10.13 5.63 -3.86
N ASN A 105 11.04 5.06 -4.67
CA ASN A 105 11.03 3.62 -4.93
C ASN A 105 11.93 2.83 -3.97
N PHE A 106 12.83 3.48 -3.24
CA PHE A 106 13.76 2.84 -2.33
C PHE A 106 13.65 3.40 -0.91
N ASP A 107 13.96 4.69 -0.69
CA ASP A 107 13.99 5.26 0.67
C ASP A 107 12.62 5.21 1.35
N ALA A 108 11.58 5.57 0.60
CA ALA A 108 10.20 5.53 1.08
C ALA A 108 9.73 4.12 1.44
N VAL A 109 10.18 3.08 0.74
CA VAL A 109 9.85 1.69 1.07
C VAL A 109 10.38 1.34 2.45
N LEU A 110 11.63 1.72 2.74
CA LEU A 110 12.23 1.52 4.05
C LEU A 110 11.50 2.32 5.13
N ALA A 111 11.26 3.61 4.88
CA ALA A 111 10.63 4.51 5.84
C ALA A 111 9.21 4.07 6.21
N VAL A 112 8.39 3.71 5.22
CA VAL A 112 7.03 3.16 5.44
C VAL A 112 7.10 1.85 6.20
N THR A 113 7.99 0.93 5.79
CA THR A 113 8.12 -0.37 6.47
C THR A 113 8.48 -0.20 7.94
N GLN A 114 9.46 0.65 8.26
CA GLN A 114 9.86 0.92 9.64
C GLN A 114 8.73 1.58 10.45
N ALA A 115 8.01 2.54 9.87
CA ALA A 115 6.95 3.26 10.55
C ALA A 115 5.73 2.37 10.88
N PHE A 116 5.40 1.43 9.99
CA PHE A 116 4.28 0.50 10.19
C PHE A 116 4.67 -0.80 10.91
N MET A 117 5.97 -1.08 11.08
CA MET A 117 6.47 -2.27 11.77
C MET A 117 5.81 -2.51 13.15
N PRO A 118 5.61 -1.50 14.01
CA PRO A 118 4.98 -1.71 15.31
C PRO A 118 3.50 -2.12 15.26
N LEU A 119 2.83 -1.98 14.10
CA LEU A 119 1.44 -2.37 13.90
C LEU A 119 1.29 -3.76 13.27
N LEU A 120 2.37 -4.40 12.86
CA LEU A 120 2.33 -5.70 12.21
C LEU A 120 2.11 -6.83 13.23
N ALA A 121 1.13 -7.69 12.96
CA ALA A 121 0.86 -8.87 13.78
C ALA A 121 1.89 -9.98 13.55
N ASP A 122 1.96 -10.94 14.48
CA ASP A 122 2.68 -12.19 14.27
C ASP A 122 2.16 -12.93 13.03
N GLY A 123 3.07 -13.40 12.18
CA GLY A 123 2.72 -14.03 10.91
C GLY A 123 2.21 -13.07 9.84
N SER A 124 2.39 -11.76 10.02
CA SER A 124 2.14 -10.78 8.97
C SER A 124 3.10 -10.93 7.78
N CYS A 125 2.68 -10.41 6.63
CA CYS A 125 3.47 -10.43 5.40
C CYS A 125 3.73 -9.00 4.89
N ILE A 126 4.96 -8.74 4.49
CA ILE A 126 5.36 -7.51 3.80
C ILE A 126 5.72 -7.87 2.36
N THR A 127 5.12 -7.20 1.39
CA THR A 127 5.41 -7.36 -0.03
C THR A 127 5.77 -6.02 -0.64
N THR A 128 6.81 -6.00 -1.48
CA THR A 128 7.27 -4.77 -2.15
C THR A 128 7.22 -4.95 -3.66
N THR A 129 6.56 -4.02 -4.35
CA THR A 129 6.58 -3.96 -5.81
C THR A 129 7.94 -3.44 -6.26
N SER A 130 8.75 -4.32 -6.83
CA SER A 130 10.00 -3.97 -7.51
C SER A 130 9.80 -3.99 -9.03
N SER A 131 10.87 -4.19 -9.80
CA SER A 131 10.80 -4.32 -11.25
C SER A 131 11.91 -5.20 -11.80
N SER A 132 11.62 -5.96 -12.86
CA SER A 132 12.63 -6.69 -13.63
C SER A 132 13.69 -5.77 -14.25
N CYS A 133 13.42 -4.47 -14.39
CA CYS A 133 14.43 -3.50 -14.81
C CYS A 133 15.63 -3.46 -13.84
N GLY A 134 15.41 -3.68 -12.54
CA GLY A 134 16.48 -3.72 -11.55
C GLY A 134 17.44 -4.91 -11.78
N THR A 135 16.90 -6.10 -12.03
CA THR A 135 17.73 -7.29 -12.32
C THR A 135 18.44 -7.16 -13.66
N ARG A 136 17.79 -6.60 -14.68
CA ARG A 136 18.42 -6.33 -15.98
C ARG A 136 19.56 -5.32 -15.89
N PHE A 137 19.41 -4.27 -15.08
CA PHE A 137 20.47 -3.29 -14.86
C PHE A 137 21.69 -3.95 -14.21
N LEU A 138 21.50 -4.74 -13.15
CA LEU A 138 22.60 -5.47 -12.51
C LEU A 138 23.30 -6.42 -13.48
N ALA A 139 22.56 -7.11 -14.33
CA ALA A 139 23.12 -7.99 -15.35
C ALA A 139 23.90 -7.26 -16.46
N SER A 140 23.73 -5.93 -16.58
CA SER A 140 24.47 -5.10 -17.54
C SER A 140 25.78 -4.53 -16.99
N LEU A 141 26.03 -4.65 -15.68
CA LEU A 141 27.26 -4.19 -15.05
C LEU A 141 28.41 -5.17 -15.39
N PRO A 142 29.64 -4.67 -15.61
CA PRO A 142 30.80 -5.54 -15.78
C PRO A 142 31.04 -6.39 -14.51
N PRO A 143 31.62 -7.59 -14.67
CA PRO A 143 31.89 -8.51 -13.55
C PRO A 143 32.92 -7.97 -12.56
#